data_AF-A0A852TFB3-F1
#
_entry.id   AF-A0A852TFB3-F1
#
_cell.length_a   1.000
_cell.length_b   1.000
_cell.length_c   1.000
_cell.angle_alpha   90.00
_cell.angle_beta   90.00
_cell.angle_gamma   90.00
#
_symmetry.space_group_name_H-M   'P 1'
#
loop_
_entity.id
_entity.type
_entity.pdbx_description
1 polymer ?
#
loop_
_entity_poly.entity_id
_entity_poly.type
_entity_poly.pdbx_seq_one_letter_code
_entity_poly.pdbx_strand_id
1 'polypeptide(L)' 'MRQMTIKMSALTGLIFFADYMVICASGLPSPNDFKISSIAEIKQYPNCIVVKEQKLEELYQYLTGFI' A
#
# COMPACT_ATOMS: atom_id res chain seq x y z
N MET A 1 5.78 20.19 1.14
CA MET A 1 5.11 18.87 1.09
C MET A 1 6.06 17.87 0.44
N ARG A 2 6.31 16.71 1.03
CA ARG A 2 7.08 15.64 0.38
C ARG A 2 6.08 14.73 -0.35
N GLN A 3 6.29 14.49 -1.63
CA GLN A 3 5.48 13.56 -2.42
C GLN A 3 6.32 12.30 -2.66
N MET A 4 5.79 11.13 -2.31
CA MET A 4 6.38 9.86 -2.68
C MET A 4 5.86 9.48 -4.07
N THR A 5 6.77 9.06 -4.96
CA THR A 5 6.41 8.55 -6.29
C THR A 5 6.83 7.10 -6.39
N ILE A 6 5.89 6.24 -6.77
CA ILE A 6 6.14 4.82 -7.03
C ILE A 6 5.89 4.62 -8.53
N LYS A 7 6.89 4.10 -9.24
CA LYS A 7 6.70 3.73 -10.65
C LYS A 7 5.77 2.52 -10.72
N MET A 8 4.78 2.55 -11.62
CA MET A 8 3.86 1.42 -11.82
C MET A 8 4.60 0.12 -12.12
N SER A 9 5.66 0.19 -12.94
CA SER A 9 6.51 -0.97 -13.26
C SER A 9 7.33 -1.52 -12.08
N ALA A 10 7.35 -0.82 -10.94
CA ALA A 10 8.02 -1.26 -9.73
C ALA A 10 7.05 -1.89 -8.71
N LEU A 11 5.73 -1.82 -8.97
CA LEU A 11 4.72 -2.48 -8.17
C LEU A 11 4.91 -4.00 -8.25
N THR A 12 4.90 -4.64 -7.09
CA THR A 12 5.04 -6.09 -6.97
C THR A 12 3.82 -6.73 -6.32
N GLY A 13 2.95 -5.94 -5.70
CA GLY A 13 1.77 -6.43 -5.02
C GLY A 13 1.00 -5.32 -4.31
N LEU A 14 -0.15 -5.69 -3.77
CA LEU A 14 -1.01 -4.82 -2.97
C LEU A 14 -1.51 -5.62 -1.77
N ILE A 15 -1.54 -5.00 -0.60
CA ILE A 15 -2.20 -5.55 0.60
C ILE A 15 -3.39 -4.64 0.89
N PHE A 16 -4.59 -5.17 0.75
CA PHE A 16 -5.83 -4.45 1.01
C PHE A 16 -6.47 -4.97 2.29
N PHE A 17 -6.75 -4.07 3.25
CA PHE A 17 -7.42 -4.45 4.50
C PHE A 17 -8.20 -3.28 5.10
N ALA A 18 -9.53 -3.40 5.15
CA ALA A 18 -10.44 -2.43 5.74
C ALA A 18 -10.21 -1.00 5.22
N ASP A 19 -9.68 -0.10 6.05
CA ASP A 19 -9.48 1.32 5.75
C ASP A 19 -8.05 1.67 5.32
N TYR A 20 -7.22 0.68 4.98
CA TYR A 20 -5.90 0.93 4.44
C TYR A 20 -5.50 -0.06 3.34
N MET A 21 -4.62 0.43 2.46
CA MET A 21 -3.99 -0.37 1.42
C MET A 21 -2.49 -0.08 1.42
N VAL A 22 -1.68 -1.13 1.45
CA VAL A 22 -0.22 -1.01 1.34
C VAL A 22 0.20 -1.35 -0.08
N ILE A 23 0.95 -0.44 -0.69
CA ILE A 23 1.57 -0.65 -1.99
C ILE A 23 2.89 -1.39 -1.79
N CYS A 24 2.98 -2.62 -2.30
CA CYS A 24 4.24 -3.35 -2.34
C CYS A 24 4.98 -2.99 -3.63
N ALA A 25 6.22 -2.53 -3.50
CA ALA A 25 7.08 -2.22 -4.63
C ALA A 25 8.54 -2.53 -4.29
N SER A 26 9.34 -2.84 -5.31
CA SER A 26 10.76 -3.11 -5.12
C SER A 26 11.48 -1.93 -4.45
N GLY A 27 12.15 -2.18 -3.33
CA GLY A 27 12.88 -1.17 -2.56
C GLY A 27 12.03 -0.38 -1.57
N LEU A 28 10.74 -0.71 -1.42
CA LEU A 28 9.90 -0.18 -0.34
C LEU A 28 9.74 -1.22 0.78
N PRO A 29 9.65 -0.77 2.04
CA PRO A 29 9.35 -1.67 3.15
C PRO A 29 7.92 -2.22 3.01
N SER A 30 7.74 -3.53 3.12
CA SER A 30 6.42 -4.16 3.20
C SER A 30 6.13 -4.65 4.63
N PRO A 31 4.85 -4.72 5.05
CA PRO A 31 4.48 -5.29 6.34
C PRO A 31 4.91 -6.74 6.51
N ASN A 32 5.23 -7.48 5.45
CA ASN A 32 5.76 -8.84 5.58
C ASN A 32 7.25 -8.85 5.94
N ASP A 33 7.98 -7.77 5.64
CA ASP A 33 9.40 -7.63 5.99
C ASP A 33 9.60 -7.36 7.48
N PHE A 34 8.53 -6.94 8.17
CA PHE A 34 8.53 -6.66 9.59
C PHE A 34 7.49 -7.57 10.25
N LYS A 35 7.79 -8.22 11.37
CA LYS A 35 6.81 -9.06 12.08
C LYS A 35 5.81 -8.19 12.87
N ILE A 36 5.08 -7.30 12.18
CA ILE A 36 4.24 -6.27 12.79
C ILE A 36 2.94 -6.89 13.30
N SER A 37 2.60 -6.59 14.55
CA SER A 37 1.33 -6.97 15.17
C SER A 37 0.33 -5.80 15.30
N SER A 38 0.74 -4.58 14.93
CA SER A 38 -0.03 -3.35 15.13
C SER A 38 -0.44 -2.67 13.82
N ILE A 39 -1.76 -2.53 13.60
CA ILE A 39 -2.33 -1.77 12.47
C ILE A 39 -1.89 -0.30 12.51
N ALA A 40 -1.72 0.27 13.71
CA ALA A 40 -1.32 1.67 13.87
C ALA A 40 0.10 1.94 13.33
N GLU A 41 0.98 0.94 13.36
CA GLU A 41 2.31 1.03 12.76
C GLU A 41 2.23 0.90 11.24
N ILE A 42 1.44 -0.05 10.72
CA ILE A 42 1.25 -0.23 9.27
C ILE A 42 0.75 1.05 8.60
N LYS A 43 -0.14 1.81 9.25
CA LYS A 43 -0.68 3.08 8.74
C LYS A 43 0.34 4.21 8.68
N GLN A 44 1.51 4.07 9.29
CA GLN A 44 2.59 5.07 9.26
C GLN A 44 3.58 4.84 8.12
N TYR A 45 3.49 3.70 7.40
CA TYR A 45 4.39 3.41 6.30
C TYR A 45 4.15 4.39 5.14
N PRO A 46 5.21 4.86 4.47
CA PRO A 46 5.10 5.87 3.42
C PRO A 46 4.37 5.37 2.16
N ASN A 47 4.32 4.05 1.98
CA ASN A 47 3.60 3.32 0.93
C ASN A 47 2.24 2.79 1.39
N CYS A 48 1.76 3.21 2.57
CA CYS A 48 0.42 2.90 3.05
C CYS A 48 -0.54 4.06 2.76
N ILE A 49 -1.66 3.74 2.13
CA ILE A 49 -2.74 4.68 1.83
C ILE A 49 -3.87 4.38 2.79
N VAL A 50 -4.27 5.38 3.58
CA VAL A 50 -5.35 5.27 4.57
C VAL A 50 -6.52 6.13 4.14
N VAL A 51 -7.61 5.49 3.72
CA VAL A 51 -8.85 6.14 3.31
C VAL A 51 -10.01 5.16 3.41
N LYS A 52 -11.25 5.62 3.24
CA LYS A 52 -12.44 4.76 3.27
C LYS A 52 -12.31 3.60 2.28
N GLU A 53 -12.69 2.41 2.74
CA GLU A 53 -12.60 1.12 2.03
C GLU A 53 -13.09 1.21 0.57
N GLN A 54 -14.26 1.81 0.33
CA GLN A 54 -14.84 1.99 -1.01
C GLN A 54 -13.88 2.66 -2.01
N LYS A 55 -13.15 3.69 -1.57
CA LYS A 55 -12.17 4.39 -2.44
C LYS A 55 -10.92 3.56 -2.65
N LEU A 56 -10.52 2.79 -1.63
CA LEU A 56 -9.40 1.88 -1.76
C LEU A 56 -9.74 0.74 -2.72
N GLU A 57 -10.98 0.26 -2.73
CA GLU A 57 -11.41 -0.84 -3.60
C GLU A 57 -11.31 -0.44 -5.08
N GLU A 58 -11.78 0.76 -5.43
CA GLU A 58 -11.61 1.32 -6.77
C GLU A 58 -10.13 1.41 -7.17
N LEU A 59 -9.28 1.90 -6.26
CA LEU A 59 -7.84 2.01 -6.50
C LEU A 59 -7.16 0.64 -6.61
N TYR A 60 -7.55 -0.31 -5.77
CA TYR A 60 -7.04 -1.69 -5.77
C TYR A 60 -7.36 -2.38 -7.09
N GLN A 61 -8.60 -2.28 -7.57
CA GLN A 61 -9.03 -2.83 -8.86
C GLN A 61 -8.22 -2.21 -10.02
N TYR A 62 -8.01 -0.89 -9.99
CA TYR A 62 -7.19 -0.19 -11.00
C TYR A 62 -5.72 -0.67 -10.99
N LEU A 63 -5.08 -0.71 -9.82
CA LEU A 63 -3.66 -1.04 -9.71
C LEU A 63 -3.37 -2.52 -9.95
N THR A 64 -4.32 -3.41 -9.63
CA THR A 64 -4.20 -4.85 -9.92
C THR A 64 -4.03 -5.12 -11.41
N GLY A 65 -4.57 -4.28 -12.30
CA GLY A 65 -4.38 -4.43 -13.75
C GLY A 65 -2.94 -4.20 -14.25
N PHE A 66 -2.04 -3.73 -13.39
CA PHE A 66 -0.63 -3.46 -13.71
C PHE A 66 0.36 -4.43 -13.04
N ILE A 67 -0.15 -5.41 -12.28
CA ILE A 67 0.62 -6.42 -11.55
C ILE A 67 0.47 -7.75 -12.28
#